data_AF-A0A6P1PY34-F1
#
_entry.id   AF-A0A6P1PY34-F1
#
_cell.length_a   1.000
_cell.length_b   1.000
_cell.length_c   1.000
_cell.angle_alpha   90.00
_cell.angle_beta   90.00
_cell.angle_gamma   90.00
#
_symmetry.space_group_name_H-M   'P 1'
#
loop_
_entity.id
_entity.type
_entity.pdbx_description
1 polymer ?
#
loop_
_entity_poly.entity_id
_entity_poly.type
_entity_poly.pdbx_seq_one_letter_code
_entity_poly.pdbx_strand_id
1 'polypeptide(L)' 'MGLRQRRAAALFFVVSTAAGGSSTYGPDGRIGVSLADVFLPMKASALHAGMTWLPPLVFESASSDWLPSYPYKLIERLKQ' A
#
# COMPACT_ATOMS: atom_id res chain seq x y z
N MET A 1 37.41 9.46 12.68
CA MET A 1 36.71 8.85 11.53
C MET A 1 35.49 8.12 12.06
N GLY A 2 34.35 8.81 12.15
CA GLY A 2 33.17 8.32 12.86
C GLY A 2 32.35 7.34 12.03
N LEU A 3 32.03 6.17 12.59
CA LEU A 3 31.04 5.27 12.01
C LEU A 3 29.70 6.02 11.89
N ARG A 4 29.29 6.33 10.66
CA ARG A 4 27.89 6.66 10.36
C ARG A 4 27.05 5.44 10.77
N GLN A 5 26.41 5.51 11.94
CA GLN A 5 25.32 4.61 12.28
C GLN A 5 24.29 4.70 11.15
N ARG A 6 24.12 3.58 10.43
CA ARG A 6 23.00 3.44 9.51
C ARG A 6 21.75 3.52 10.36
N ARG A 7 21.10 4.69 10.41
CA ARG A 7 19.74 4.78 10.96
C ARG A 7 18.89 3.84 10.11
N ALA A 8 18.22 2.89 10.75
CA ALA A 8 17.22 2.08 10.05
C ALA A 8 16.22 3.05 9.40
N ALA A 9 16.07 2.98 8.08
CA ALA A 9 15.06 3.76 7.40
C ALA A 9 13.69 3.27 7.88
N ALA A 10 12.92 4.15 8.51
CA ALA A 10 11.55 3.82 8.86
C ALA A 10 10.74 3.63 7.56
N LEU A 11 10.07 2.50 7.42
CA LEU A 11 9.28 2.15 6.24
C LEU A 11 7.80 2.39 6.52
N PHE A 12 7.07 2.95 5.56
CA PHE A 12 5.62 3.10 5.61
C PHE A 12 5.00 2.26 4.50
N PHE A 13 4.20 1.27 4.89
CA PHE A 13 3.57 0.32 3.98
C PHE A 13 2.09 0.17 4.33
N VAL A 14 1.23 0.38 3.34
CA VAL A 14 -0.22 0.22 3.48
C VAL A 14 -0.64 -1.12 2.90
N VAL A 15 -1.42 -1.87 3.68
CA VAL A 15 -2.14 -3.05 3.23
C VAL A 15 -3.62 -2.77 3.42
N SER A 16 -4.41 -2.87 2.35
CA SER A 16 -5.83 -2.50 2.42
C SER A 16 -6.69 -3.39 1.53
N THR A 17 -7.85 -3.76 2.05
CA THR A 17 -8.94 -4.37 1.29
C THR A 17 -10.03 -3.33 1.05
N ALA A 18 -10.67 -3.40 -0.11
CA ALA A 18 -11.84 -2.59 -0.42
C ALA A 18 -12.90 -3.46 -1.10
N ALA A 19 -14.17 -3.27 -0.72
CA ALA A 19 -15.28 -3.93 -1.40
C ALA A 19 -15.48 -3.40 -2.83
N GLY A 20 -15.07 -2.15 -3.09
CA GLY A 20 -15.11 -1.56 -4.43
C GLY A 20 -14.14 -2.26 -5.39
N GLY A 21 -14.58 -2.42 -6.63
CA GLY A 21 -13.75 -2.89 -7.74
C GLY A 21 -13.58 -1.82 -8.82
N SER A 22 -13.47 -2.24 -10.07
CA SER A 22 -13.30 -1.37 -11.24
C SER A 22 -14.44 -0.36 -11.47
N SER A 23 -15.64 -0.60 -10.91
CA SER A 23 -16.72 0.39 -10.95
C SER A 23 -16.49 1.58 -10.00
N THR A 24 -15.58 1.43 -9.04
CA THR A 24 -15.19 2.48 -8.09
C THR A 24 -13.81 3.04 -8.45
N TYR A 25 -12.80 2.18 -8.61
CA TYR A 25 -11.40 2.55 -8.80
C TYR A 25 -10.96 2.46 -10.27
N GLY A 26 -9.94 3.26 -10.62
CA GLY A 26 -9.37 3.34 -11.97
C GLY A 26 -9.88 4.54 -12.77
N PRO A 27 -9.34 4.77 -13.99
CA PRO A 27 -9.66 5.93 -14.82
C PRO A 27 -11.16 6.07 -15.15
N ASP A 28 -11.83 4.94 -15.35
CA ASP A 28 -13.27 4.87 -15.68
C ASP A 28 -14.14 4.58 -14.44
N GLY A 29 -13.53 4.44 -13.26
CA GLY A 29 -14.22 4.19 -12.01
C GLY A 29 -14.86 5.45 -11.43
N ARG A 30 -15.85 5.30 -10.53
CA ARG A 30 -16.60 6.41 -9.91
C ARG A 30 -15.73 7.54 -9.37
N ILE A 31 -14.54 7.24 -8.83
CA ILE A 31 -13.64 8.25 -8.25
C ILE A 31 -12.46 8.63 -9.16
N GLY A 32 -12.33 8.02 -10.33
CA GLY A 32 -11.33 8.37 -11.34
C GLY A 32 -9.87 8.10 -10.96
N VAL A 33 -9.60 7.38 -9.87
CA VAL A 33 -8.24 7.08 -9.37
C VAL A 33 -8.12 5.62 -8.94
N SER A 34 -6.90 5.06 -9.00
CA SER A 34 -6.64 3.70 -8.52
C SER A 34 -6.83 3.61 -7.00
N LEU A 35 -7.12 2.42 -6.46
CA LEU A 35 -7.19 2.23 -5.01
C LEU A 35 -5.85 2.57 -4.33
N ALA A 36 -4.71 2.34 -5.00
CA ALA A 36 -3.41 2.70 -4.46
C ALA A 36 -3.23 4.22 -4.29
N ASP A 37 -3.78 5.02 -5.21
CA ASP A 37 -3.68 6.48 -5.19
C ASP A 37 -4.60 7.14 -4.16
N VAL A 38 -5.64 6.43 -3.69
CA VAL A 38 -6.49 6.88 -2.56
C VAL A 38 -5.63 7.17 -1.32
N PHE A 39 -4.50 6.50 -1.15
CA PHE A 39 -3.59 6.67 -0.02
C PHE A 39 -2.57 7.82 -0.19
N LEU A 40 -2.74 8.70 -1.18
CA LEU A 40 -1.89 9.87 -1.37
C LEU A 40 -1.69 10.72 -0.09
N PRO A 41 -2.71 10.97 0.75
CA PRO A 41 -2.50 11.68 2.02
C PRO A 41 -1.56 10.95 2.98
N MET A 42 -1.63 9.61 3.03
CA MET A 42 -0.73 8.80 3.87
C MET A 42 0.71 8.82 3.33
N LYS A 43 0.87 8.79 2.00
CA LYS A 43 2.18 9.00 1.36
C LYS A 43 2.78 10.34 1.75
N ALA A 44 2.00 11.41 1.72
CA ALA A 44 2.46 12.74 2.16
C ALA A 44 2.91 12.73 3.63
N SER A 45 2.12 12.13 4.53
CA SER A 45 2.47 11.97 5.94
C SER A 45 3.76 11.17 6.16
N ALA A 46 3.93 10.05 5.45
CA ALA A 46 5.13 9.22 5.53
C ALA A 46 6.39 9.99 5.10
N LEU A 47 6.31 10.70 3.97
CA LEU A 47 7.41 11.51 3.46
C LEU A 47 7.73 12.68 4.40
N HIS A 48 6.71 13.34 4.96
CA HIS A 48 6.89 14.40 5.96
C HIS A 48 7.61 13.89 7.22
N ALA A 49 7.32 12.67 7.64
CA ALA A 49 7.98 12.01 8.77
C ALA A 49 9.40 11.46 8.45
N GLY A 50 9.91 11.66 7.24
CA GLY A 50 11.22 11.14 6.82
C GLY A 50 11.25 9.62 6.62
N MET A 51 10.08 8.99 6.40
CA MET A 51 9.95 7.57 6.14
C MET A 51 10.08 7.26 4.64
N THR A 52 10.44 6.02 4.33
CA THR A 52 10.38 5.51 2.95
C THR A 52 8.97 5.00 2.68
N TRP A 53 8.30 5.60 1.70
CA TRP A 53 7.00 5.12 1.21
C TRP A 53 7.19 3.88 0.34
N LEU A 54 6.51 2.79 0.70
CA LEU A 54 6.43 1.58 -0.09
C LEU A 54 5.11 1.54 -0.86
N PRO A 55 5.09 1.13 -2.15
CA PRO A 55 3.86 0.94 -2.90
C PRO A 55 2.85 0.09 -2.12
N PRO A 56 1.60 0.55 -1.93
CA PRO A 56 0.56 -0.18 -1.20
C PRO A 56 0.27 -1.56 -1.79
N LEU A 57 -0.07 -2.52 -0.93
CA LEU A 57 -0.67 -3.79 -1.33
C LEU A 57 -2.18 -3.67 -1.15
N VAL A 58 -2.90 -3.58 -2.27
CA VAL A 58 -4.33 -3.33 -2.29
C VAL A 58 -5.09 -4.50 -2.88
N PHE A 59 -6.26 -4.80 -2.30
CA PHE A 59 -7.17 -5.85 -2.75
C PHE A 59 -8.54 -5.23 -3.03
N GLU A 60 -8.83 -5.01 -4.31
CA GLU A 60 -10.13 -4.57 -4.80
C GLU A 60 -11.11 -5.75 -4.87
N SER A 61 -12.42 -5.45 -4.88
CA SER A 61 -13.50 -6.46 -4.89
C SER A 61 -13.31 -7.52 -3.80
N ALA A 62 -12.85 -7.09 -2.62
CA ALA A 62 -12.48 -8.02 -1.56
C ALA A 62 -13.70 -8.85 -1.12
N SER A 63 -13.57 -10.18 -1.21
CA SER A 63 -14.57 -11.14 -0.76
C SER A 63 -13.94 -12.21 0.13
N SER A 64 -14.78 -13.00 0.81
CA SER A 64 -14.37 -14.16 1.59
C SER A 64 -13.68 -15.23 0.73
N ASP A 65 -14.03 -15.32 -0.55
CA ASP A 65 -13.51 -16.35 -1.47
C ASP A 65 -11.99 -16.19 -1.70
N TRP A 66 -11.50 -14.97 -1.53
CA TRP A 66 -10.09 -14.62 -1.73
C TRP A 66 -9.28 -14.62 -0.42
N LEU A 67 -9.90 -14.82 0.74
CA LEU A 67 -9.20 -14.84 2.05
C LEU A 67 -7.96 -15.74 2.08
N PRO A 68 -7.98 -16.96 1.49
CA PRO A 68 -6.80 -17.81 1.48
C PRO A 68 -5.61 -17.18 0.73
N SER A 69 -5.86 -16.27 -0.22
CA SER A 69 -4.83 -15.67 -1.08
C SER A 69 -4.12 -14.45 -0.49
N TYR A 70 -4.78 -13.70 0.41
CA TYR A 70 -4.23 -12.44 0.94
C TYR A 70 -2.93 -12.64 1.74
N PRO A 71 -2.81 -13.64 2.64
CA PRO A 71 -1.57 -13.88 3.36
C PRO A 71 -0.41 -14.20 2.43
N TYR A 72 -0.62 -15.00 1.38
CA TYR A 72 0.44 -15.31 0.40
C TYR A 72 0.92 -14.06 -0.32
N LYS A 73 0.01 -13.21 -0.81
CA LYS A 73 0.36 -11.96 -1.48
C LYS A 73 1.09 -10.99 -0.54
N LEU A 74 0.71 -10.94 0.74
CA LEU A 74 1.41 -10.15 1.75
C LEU A 74 2.82 -10.69 2.01
N ILE A 75 2.99 -12.00 2.19
CA ILE A 75 4.28 -12.64 2.40
C ILE A 75 5.21 -12.36 1.22
N GLU A 76 4.75 -12.54 -0.01
CA GLU A 76 5.54 -12.25 -1.21
C GLU A 76 5.99 -10.79 -1.26
N ARG A 77 5.12 -9.87 -0.87
CA ARG A 77 5.44 -8.44 -0.84
C ARG A 77 6.47 -8.05 0.22
N LEU A 78 6.55 -8.81 1.32
CA LEU A 78 7.48 -8.57 2.44
C LEU A 78 8.87 -9.17 2.20
N LYS A 79 9.04 -10.04 1.19
CA LYS A 79 10.34 -10.61 0.81
C LYS A 79 11.19 -9.69 -0.09
N GLN A 80 10.58 -8.64 -0.63
CA GLN A 80 11.21 -7.66 -1.53
C GLN A 80 11.75 -6.47 -0.74
#